data_AF-A0A2A4HS54-F1
#
_entry.id   AF-A0A2A4HS54-F1
#
_cell.length_a   1.000
_cell.length_b   1.000
_cell.length_c   1.000
_cell.angle_alpha   90.00
_cell.angle_beta   90.00
_cell.angle_gamma   90.00
#
_symmetry.space_group_name_H-M   'P 1'
#
loop_
_entity.id
_entity.type
_entity.pdbx_description
1 polymer ?
#
loop_
_entity_poly.entity_id
_entity_poly.type
_entity_poly.pdbx_seq_one_letter_code
_entity_poly.pdbx_strand_id
1 'polypeptide(L)'
;MALPAMLGMGALIGFFTRIIEWFITRIASRFTNRLAGILIWTTLYISLLVGLAVTFVSIVNGISASLPGDLAQGIGAIKPDNFEACMAAIYSSKVAVWVFQQKRQLIDWEQGRPVL
;
A
#
# COMPACT_ATOMS: atom_id res chain seq x y z
N MET A 1 -39.61 48.25 -0.06
CA MET A 1 -39.94 47.16 -1.00
C MET A 1 -38.63 46.67 -1.65
N ALA A 2 -37.77 45.95 -0.93
CA ALA A 2 -36.42 45.62 -1.40
C ALA A 2 -36.09 44.12 -1.31
N LEU A 3 -37.12 43.27 -1.29
CA LEU A 3 -36.97 41.81 -1.18
C LEU A 3 -36.66 41.08 -2.51
N PRO A 4 -37.08 41.54 -3.72
CA PRO A 4 -36.84 40.75 -4.94
C PRO A 4 -35.43 40.93 -5.54
N ALA A 5 -34.73 42.02 -5.25
CA ALA A 5 -33.39 42.30 -5.82
C ALA A 5 -32.25 41.53 -5.12
N MET A 6 -32.40 41.21 -3.83
CA MET A 6 -31.44 40.41 -3.06
C MET A 6 -31.49 38.92 -3.43
N LEU A 7 -32.66 38.41 -3.82
CA LEU A 7 -32.83 37.03 -4.32
C LEU A 7 -32.15 36.82 -5.69
N GLY A 8 -32.17 37.83 -6.57
CA GLY A 8 -31.51 37.77 -7.87
C GLY A 8 -29.99 37.72 -7.80
N MET A 9 -29.38 38.55 -6.96
CA MET A 9 -27.92 38.50 -6.73
C MET A 9 -27.48 37.24 -5.98
N GLY A 10 -28.24 36.80 -4.97
CA GLY A 10 -27.98 35.54 -4.26
C GLY A 10 -28.07 34.31 -5.17
N ALA A 11 -29.03 34.28 -6.11
CA ALA A 11 -29.17 33.20 -7.09
C ALA A 11 -28.02 33.16 -8.10
N LEU A 12 -27.55 34.32 -8.57
CA LEU A 12 -26.37 34.41 -9.45
C LEU A 12 -25.09 33.95 -8.74
N ILE A 13 -24.86 34.41 -7.51
CA ILE A 13 -23.71 33.97 -6.69
C ILE A 13 -23.80 32.47 -6.41
N GLY A 14 -24.99 31.96 -6.10
CA GLY A 14 -25.27 30.53 -5.94
C GLY A 14 -24.97 29.71 -7.20
N PHE A 15 -25.28 30.24 -8.38
CA PHE A 15 -25.00 29.59 -9.66
C PHE A 15 -23.49 29.51 -9.95
N PHE A 16 -22.75 30.60 -9.77
CA PHE A 16 -21.29 30.60 -9.98
C PHE A 16 -20.55 29.74 -8.96
N THR A 17 -20.95 29.80 -7.68
CA THR A 17 -20.38 28.93 -6.63
C THR A 17 -20.62 27.45 -6.93
N ARG A 18 -21.81 27.07 -7.41
CA ARG A 18 -22.11 25.68 -7.81
C ARG A 18 -21.30 25.22 -9.02
N ILE A 19 -21.06 26.10 -9.99
CA ILE A 19 -20.21 25.78 -11.15
C ILE A 19 -18.76 25.56 -10.72
N ILE A 20 -18.24 26.45 -9.87
CA ILE A 20 -16.87 26.34 -9.35
C ILE A 20 -16.73 25.09 -8.48
N GLU A 21 -17.69 24.83 -7.60
CA GLU A 21 -17.73 23.63 -6.76
C GLU A 21 -17.75 22.36 -7.61
N TRP A 22 -18.57 22.32 -8.67
CA TRP A 22 -18.60 21.22 -9.63
C TRP A 22 -17.25 21.03 -10.33
N PHE A 23 -16.61 22.11 -10.76
CA PHE A 23 -15.31 22.05 -11.44
C PHE A 23 -14.21 21.53 -10.49
N ILE A 24 -14.17 22.04 -9.26
CA ILE A 24 -13.22 21.63 -8.22
C ILE A 24 -13.46 20.17 -7.83
N THR A 25 -14.69 19.76 -7.55
CA THR A 25 -15.00 18.35 -7.22
C THR A 25 -14.73 17.40 -8.39
N ARG A 26 -14.94 17.84 -9.64
CA ARG A 26 -14.62 17.04 -10.82
C ARG A 26 -13.12 16.79 -10.98
N ILE A 27 -12.30 17.80 -10.71
CA ILE A 27 -10.85 17.68 -10.76
C ILE A 27 -10.34 16.90 -9.55
N ALA A 28 -10.80 17.24 -8.35
CA ALA A 28 -10.46 16.54 -7.12
C ALA A 28 -10.80 15.04 -7.21
N SER A 29 -11.99 14.67 -7.68
CA SER A 29 -12.37 13.27 -7.85
C SER A 29 -11.46 12.51 -8.84
N ARG A 30 -10.94 13.17 -9.88
CA ARG A 30 -9.97 12.54 -10.80
C ARG A 30 -8.63 12.25 -10.12
N PHE A 31 -8.13 13.19 -9.31
CA PHE A 31 -6.90 13.00 -8.55
C PHE A 31 -7.08 11.97 -7.43
N THR A 32 -8.17 12.08 -6.66
CA THR A 32 -8.49 11.15 -5.56
C THR A 32 -8.69 9.74 -6.08
N ASN A 33 -9.38 9.52 -7.19
CA ASN A 33 -9.58 8.16 -7.71
C ASN A 33 -8.27 7.50 -8.18
N ARG A 34 -7.34 8.28 -8.75
CA ARG A 34 -6.01 7.77 -9.12
C ARG A 34 -5.14 7.46 -7.91
N LEU A 35 -5.10 8.37 -6.93
CA LEU A 35 -4.37 8.18 -5.68
C LEU A 35 -4.94 7.03 -4.84
N ALA A 36 -6.26 6.93 -4.74
CA ALA A 36 -6.94 5.86 -4.02
C ALA A 36 -6.63 4.50 -4.64
N GLY A 37 -6.67 4.36 -5.98
CA GLY A 37 -6.30 3.11 -6.64
C GLY A 37 -4.86 2.67 -6.31
N ILE A 38 -3.90 3.60 -6.38
CA ILE A 38 -2.48 3.31 -6.06
C ILE A 38 -2.32 2.97 -4.58
N LEU A 39 -2.98 3.71 -3.68
CA LEU A 39 -2.94 3.46 -2.25
C LEU A 39 -3.54 2.09 -1.90
N ILE A 40 -4.66 1.71 -2.50
CA ILE A 40 -5.30 0.42 -2.27
C ILE A 40 -4.39 -0.72 -2.71
N TRP A 41 -3.81 -0.63 -3.91
CA TRP A 41 -2.90 -1.67 -4.40
C TRP A 41 -1.63 -1.78 -3.55
N THR A 42 -1.05 -0.67 -3.15
CA THR A 42 0.14 -0.67 -2.29
C THR A 42 -0.15 -1.20 -0.89
N THR A 43 -1.26 -0.80 -0.25
CA THR A 43 -1.65 -1.33 1.06
C THR A 43 -2.02 -2.81 1.01
N LEU A 44 -2.75 -3.25 -0.01
CA LEU A 44 -3.07 -4.66 -0.21
C LEU A 44 -1.80 -5.50 -0.43
N TYR A 45 -0.86 -5.00 -1.21
CA TYR A 45 0.40 -5.69 -1.43
C TYR A 45 1.23 -5.79 -0.13
N ILE A 46 1.36 -4.69 0.61
CA ILE A 46 2.07 -4.66 1.90
C ILE A 46 1.40 -5.60 2.91
N SER A 47 0.07 -5.63 2.97
CA SER A 47 -0.65 -6.51 3.90
C SER A 47 -0.44 -7.99 3.55
N LEU A 48 -0.40 -8.36 2.27
CA LEU A 48 -0.05 -9.72 1.84
C LEU A 48 1.39 -10.08 2.22
N LEU A 49 2.35 -9.17 2.03
CA LEU A 49 3.75 -9.40 2.40
C LEU A 49 3.91 -9.62 3.92
N VAL A 50 3.27 -8.78 4.73
CA VAL A 50 3.30 -8.92 6.19
C VAL A 50 2.57 -10.20 6.62
N GLY A 51 1.42 -10.50 6.01
CA GLY A 51 0.68 -11.74 6.28
C GLY A 51 1.50 -12.98 5.98
N LEU A 52 2.24 -12.99 4.87
CA LEU A 52 3.16 -14.08 4.51
C LEU A 52 4.30 -14.23 5.54
N ALA A 53 4.88 -13.12 6.00
CA ALA A 53 5.95 -13.17 7.01
C ALA A 53 5.45 -13.77 8.33
N VAL A 54 4.26 -13.37 8.78
CA VAL A 54 3.63 -13.91 9.99
C VAL A 54 3.29 -15.39 9.84
N THR A 55 2.78 -15.82 8.67
CA THR A 55 2.47 -17.24 8.45
C THR A 55 3.73 -18.10 8.48
N PHE A 56 4.84 -17.66 7.88
CA PHE A 56 6.11 -18.38 7.97
C PHE A 56 6.58 -18.58 9.42
N VAL A 57 6.51 -17.54 10.24
CA VAL A 57 6.84 -17.62 11.66
C VAL A 57 5.92 -18.61 12.38
N SER A 58 4.61 -18.52 12.12
CA SER A 58 3.63 -19.41 12.76
C SER A 58 3.81 -20.88 12.36
N ILE A 59 4.20 -21.17 11.12
CA ILE A 59 4.48 -22.53 10.65
C ILE A 59 5.71 -23.08 11.36
N VAL A 60 6.79 -22.30 11.47
CA VAL A 60 8.01 -22.75 12.16
C VAL A 60 7.72 -23.05 13.62
N ASN A 61 7.00 -22.17 14.31
CA ASN A 61 6.64 -22.39 15.71
C ASN A 61 5.64 -23.56 15.88
N GLY A 62 4.69 -23.73 14.96
CA GLY A 62 3.76 -24.84 14.95
C GLY A 62 4.43 -26.19 14.70
N ILE A 63 5.42 -26.24 13.80
CA ILE A 63 6.27 -27.40 13.55
C ILE A 63 7.05 -27.73 14.82
N SER A 64 7.72 -26.76 15.44
CA SER A 64 8.46 -26.96 16.70
C SER A 64 7.59 -27.53 17.83
N ALA A 65 6.30 -27.17 17.89
CA ALA A 65 5.36 -27.69 18.88
C ALA A 65 4.86 -29.12 18.58
N SER A 66 4.93 -29.57 17.33
CA SER A 66 4.42 -30.87 16.89
C SER A 66 5.52 -31.93 16.70
N LEU A 67 6.79 -31.56 16.87
CA LEU A 67 7.94 -32.46 16.82
C LEU A 67 8.16 -33.19 18.17
N PRO A 68 8.50 -34.50 18.16
CA PRO A 68 8.88 -35.23 19.37
C PRO A 68 10.15 -34.61 20.00
N GLY A 69 10.24 -34.68 21.33
CA GLY A 69 11.16 -33.87 22.16
C GLY A 69 12.62 -33.84 21.73
N ASP A 70 13.18 -34.95 21.25
CA ASP A 70 14.58 -35.01 20.78
C ASP A 70 14.82 -34.21 19.49
N LEU A 71 13.85 -34.22 18.55
CA LEU A 71 13.92 -33.42 17.33
C LEU A 71 13.68 -31.94 17.61
N ALA A 72 12.80 -31.62 18.57
CA ALA A 72 12.55 -30.25 19.00
C ALA A 72 13.79 -29.65 19.67
N GLN A 73 14.52 -30.42 20.49
CA GLN A 73 15.80 -30.00 21.06
C GLN A 73 16.89 -29.82 19.99
N GLY A 74 16.98 -30.75 19.02
CA GLY A 74 17.93 -30.64 17.91
C GLY A 74 17.69 -29.40 17.02
N ILE A 75 16.42 -29.07 16.76
CA ILE A 75 16.06 -27.86 16.01
C ILE A 75 16.28 -26.60 16.86
N GLY A 76 16.02 -26.66 18.18
CA GLY A 76 16.34 -25.58 19.11
C GLY A 76 17.85 -25.27 19.18
N ALA A 77 18.72 -26.26 18.96
CA ALA A 77 20.17 -26.06 18.92
C ALA A 77 20.67 -25.40 17.62
N ILE A 78 19.89 -25.47 16.54
CA ILE A 78 20.24 -24.92 15.22
C ILE A 78 19.53 -23.58 14.98
N LYS A 79 18.31 -23.41 15.53
CA LYS A 79 17.52 -22.18 15.40
C LYS A 79 18.19 -21.09 16.25
N PRO A 80 18.67 -20.00 15.65
CA PRO A 80 19.17 -18.87 16.42
C PRO A 80 18.01 -18.21 17.18
N ASP A 81 18.28 -17.70 18.38
CA ASP A 81 17.29 -17.01 19.22
C ASP A 81 16.60 -15.84 18.48
N ASN A 82 17.34 -15.22 17.54
CA ASN A 82 16.88 -14.09 16.72
C ASN A 82 16.30 -14.51 15.35
N PHE A 83 15.83 -15.74 15.20
CA PHE A 83 15.35 -16.26 13.91
C PHE A 83 14.28 -15.39 13.26
N GLU A 84 13.28 -14.91 14.02
CA GLU A 84 12.21 -14.05 13.51
C GLU A 84 12.75 -12.70 13.01
N ALA A 85 13.64 -12.08 13.77
CA ALA A 85 14.27 -10.81 13.40
C ALA A 85 15.18 -10.96 12.16
N CYS A 86 15.96 -12.04 12.07
CA CYS A 86 16.76 -12.35 10.89
C CYS A 86 15.90 -12.59 9.65
N MET A 87 14.82 -13.36 9.78
CA MET A 87 13.89 -13.61 8.67
C MET A 87 13.20 -12.33 8.21
N ALA A 88 12.78 -11.47 9.14
CA ALA A 88 12.22 -10.16 8.82
C ALA A 88 13.24 -9.25 8.11
N ALA A 89 14.51 -9.25 8.53
CA ALA A 89 15.57 -8.50 7.88
C ALA A 89 15.88 -9.00 6.45
N ILE A 90 15.98 -10.32 6.27
CA ILE A 90 16.17 -10.92 4.94
C ILE A 90 14.99 -10.61 4.03
N TYR A 91 13.77 -10.77 4.53
CA TYR A 91 12.56 -10.53 3.75
C TYR A 91 12.41 -9.05 3.35
N SER A 92 12.59 -8.14 4.30
CA SER A 92 12.55 -6.69 4.03
C SER A 92 13.63 -6.24 3.03
N SER A 93 14.84 -6.83 3.09
CA SER A 93 15.89 -6.55 2.09
C SER A 93 15.49 -6.98 0.67
N LYS A 94 14.85 -8.15 0.52
CA LYS A 94 14.33 -8.62 -0.78
C LYS A 94 13.21 -7.73 -1.30
N VAL A 95 12.30 -7.31 -0.44
CA VAL A 95 11.22 -6.38 -0.80
C VAL A 95 11.81 -5.04 -1.24
N ALA A 96 12.82 -4.51 -0.54
CA ALA A 96 13.48 -3.27 -0.93
C ALA A 96 14.10 -3.36 -2.33
N VAL A 97 14.85 -4.43 -2.62
CA VAL A 97 15.42 -4.66 -3.96
C VAL A 97 14.34 -4.75 -5.03
N TRP A 98 13.25 -5.47 -4.76
CA TRP A 98 12.13 -5.57 -5.69
C TRP A 98 11.49 -4.20 -5.97
N VAL A 99 11.29 -3.36 -4.95
CA VAL A 99 10.79 -1.98 -5.12
C VAL A 99 11.73 -1.14 -6.01
N PHE A 100 13.04 -1.27 -5.83
CA PHE A 100 14.01 -0.60 -6.69
C PHE A 100 13.94 -1.08 -8.14
N GLN A 101 13.74 -2.38 -8.37
CA GLN A 101 13.55 -2.94 -9.71
C GLN A 101 12.26 -2.43 -10.38
N GLN A 102 11.15 -2.34 -9.63
CA GLN A 102 9.89 -1.79 -10.13
C GLN A 102 10.04 -0.31 -10.54
N LYS A 103 10.73 0.51 -9.74
CA LYS A 103 11.02 1.89 -10.11
C LYS A 103 11.83 1.98 -11.40
N ARG A 104 12.83 1.12 -11.57
CA ARG A 104 13.64 1.08 -12.78
C ARG A 104 12.79 0.74 -14.01
N GLN A 105 11.91 -0.27 -13.91
CA GLN A 105 10.99 -0.63 -14.99
C GLN A 105 10.05 0.52 -15.38
N LEU A 106 9.50 1.24 -14.39
CA LEU A 106 8.65 2.41 -14.64
C LEU A 106 9.40 3.52 -15.40
N ILE A 107 10.65 3.80 -15.01
CA ILE A 107 11.49 4.80 -15.68
C ILE A 107 11.81 4.36 -17.12
N ASP A 108 12.13 3.08 -17.33
CA ASP A 108 12.42 2.55 -18.66
C ASP A 108 11.19 2.63 -19.58
N TRP A 109 9.98 2.41 -19.04
CA TRP A 109 8.71 2.57 -19.77
C TRP A 109 8.43 4.03 -20.15
N GLU A 110 8.64 4.99 -19.23
CA GLU A 110 8.46 6.42 -19.53
C GLU A 110 9.46 6.93 -20.57
N GLN A 111 10.68 6.38 -20.57
CA GLN A 111 11.72 6.75 -21.53
C GLN A 111 11.60 6.03 -22.89
N GLY A 112 10.61 5.14 -23.05
CA GLY A 112 10.41 4.36 -24.28
C GLY A 112 11.62 3.46 -24.62
N ARG A 113 12.46 3.15 -23.62
CA ARG A 113 13.62 2.28 -23.80
C ARG A 113 13.14 0.83 -23.82
N PRO A 114 13.66 -0.01 -24.73
CA PRO A 114 13.31 -1.42 -24.75
C PRO A 114 13.70 -2.04 -23.41
N VAL A 115 12.72 -2.62 -22.72
CA VAL A 115 12.93 -3.45 -21.53
C VAL A 115 13.66 -4.72 -21.97
N LEU A 116 14.94 -4.83 -21.61
CA LEU A 116 15.75 -6.04 -21.75
C LEU A 116 15.57 -6.94 -20.53
#